data_AF-A0A137P359-F1
#
_entry.id   AF-A0A137P359-F1
#
_cell.length_a   1.000
_cell.length_b   1.000
_cell.length_c   1.000
_cell.angle_alpha   90.00
_cell.angle_beta   90.00
_cell.angle_gamma   90.00
#
_symmetry.space_group_name_H-M   'P 1'
#
loop_
_entity.id
_entity.type
_entity.pdbx_description
1 polymer ?
#
loop_
_entity_poly.entity_id
_entity_poly.type
_entity_poly.pdbx_seq_one_letter_code
_entity_poly.pdbx_strand_id
1 'polypeptide(L)'
;MNSLVGLDIDLELRKFYWHSKVKAKILECKTKLNTRDKAARIQVIRELIKFLLKLTECGEASALQSFELSQFDEELNLIKLSIKLLEDNLPSRIYNNDEDSGEEYELEEVEGVQISDNLLWIKQAVYTLELVQGLCLIFPKQTLLSLSILKTNYLKLILIYFKLNISNLKICCLETFQCILILNHEFIRNFEELEGIEEIIHLLKLKSTFREVRLKCVEFLYQYILPETNIARSYSKQSGESVKSSEDKMNYIASELGLDFVQNLLIPLNSNQ
;
A
#
# COMPACT_ATOMS: atom_id res chain seq x y z
N MET A 1 -0.90 -30.80 -36.71
CA MET A 1 -1.12 -30.82 -35.25
C MET A 1 0.20 -31.09 -34.52
N ASN A 2 1.18 -30.18 -34.55
CA ASN A 2 2.45 -30.35 -33.81
C ASN A 2 3.17 -29.00 -33.52
N SER A 3 2.46 -27.88 -33.35
CA SER A 3 3.08 -26.56 -33.13
C SER A 3 2.71 -25.87 -31.82
N LEU A 4 2.03 -26.55 -30.88
CA LEU A 4 1.60 -25.93 -29.61
C LEU A 4 2.48 -26.32 -28.40
N VAL A 5 3.33 -27.33 -28.51
CA VAL A 5 4.14 -27.85 -27.36
C VAL A 5 5.40 -27.00 -27.11
N GLY A 6 5.91 -26.26 -28.10
CA GLY A 6 7.14 -25.47 -27.96
C GLY A 6 6.96 -24.10 -27.28
N LEU A 7 5.76 -23.52 -27.34
CA LEU A 7 5.45 -22.22 -26.73
C LEU A 7 5.30 -22.31 -25.21
N ASP A 8 4.79 -23.44 -24.70
CA ASP A 8 4.65 -23.67 -23.24
C ASP A 8 6.00 -23.86 -22.55
N ILE A 9 6.98 -24.51 -23.20
CA ILE A 9 8.31 -24.76 -22.60
C ILE A 9 9.13 -23.47 -22.48
N ASP A 10 9.09 -22.58 -23.49
CA ASP A 10 9.76 -21.28 -23.43
C ASP A 10 9.13 -20.39 -22.35
N LEU A 11 7.79 -20.45 -22.20
CA LEU A 11 7.11 -19.75 -21.13
C LEU A 11 7.52 -20.28 -19.74
N GLU A 12 7.53 -21.60 -19.52
CA GLU A 12 7.97 -22.22 -18.26
C GLU A 12 9.44 -21.94 -17.92
N LEU A 13 10.33 -21.89 -18.91
CA LEU A 13 11.73 -21.54 -18.70
C LEU A 13 11.89 -20.05 -18.34
N ARG A 14 11.15 -19.16 -18.99
CA ARG A 14 11.14 -17.73 -18.63
C ARG A 14 10.56 -17.51 -17.24
N LYS A 15 9.52 -18.25 -16.86
CA LYS A 15 8.98 -18.27 -15.49
C LYS A 15 10.05 -18.65 -14.47
N PHE A 16 10.72 -19.78 -14.69
CA PHE A 16 11.76 -20.27 -13.79
C PHE A 16 12.94 -19.29 -13.69
N TYR A 17 13.33 -18.67 -14.80
CA TYR A 17 14.41 -17.68 -14.86
C TYR A 17 14.07 -16.41 -14.08
N TRP A 18 12.91 -15.82 -14.32
CA TRP A 18 12.48 -14.61 -13.61
C TRP A 18 12.20 -14.90 -12.14
N HIS A 19 11.60 -16.05 -11.82
CA HIS A 19 11.47 -16.52 -10.45
C HIS A 19 12.82 -16.57 -9.75
N SER A 20 13.80 -17.27 -10.31
CA SER A 20 15.14 -17.39 -9.74
C SER A 20 15.82 -16.02 -9.58
N LYS A 21 15.60 -15.09 -10.52
CA LYS A 21 16.19 -13.76 -10.51
C LYS A 21 15.56 -12.83 -9.46
N VAL A 22 14.23 -12.83 -9.34
CA VAL A 22 13.49 -12.10 -8.29
C VAL A 22 13.87 -12.68 -6.93
N LYS A 23 13.82 -14.00 -6.78
CA LYS A 23 14.23 -14.75 -5.58
C LYS A 23 15.65 -14.40 -5.13
N ALA A 24 16.61 -14.48 -6.06
CA ALA A 24 18.00 -14.13 -5.77
C ALA A 24 18.13 -12.67 -5.32
N LYS A 25 17.40 -11.74 -5.95
CA LYS A 25 17.44 -10.33 -5.57
C LYS A 25 16.83 -10.08 -4.20
N ILE A 26 15.70 -10.72 -3.91
CA ILE A 26 15.04 -10.66 -2.60
C ILE A 26 15.95 -11.21 -1.50
N LEU A 27 16.58 -12.38 -1.73
CA LEU A 27 17.48 -13.01 -0.77
C LEU A 27 18.75 -12.17 -0.54
N GLU A 28 19.33 -11.62 -1.61
CA GLU A 28 20.46 -10.68 -1.54
C GLU A 28 20.09 -9.49 -0.64
N CYS A 29 18.92 -8.90 -0.89
CA CYS A 29 18.45 -7.74 -0.14
C CYS A 29 18.07 -8.10 1.30
N LYS A 30 17.49 -9.27 1.57
CA LYS A 30 17.11 -9.71 2.92
C LYS A 30 18.28 -9.70 3.90
N THR A 31 19.45 -10.18 3.48
CA THR A 31 20.65 -10.16 4.33
C THR A 31 21.09 -8.73 4.66
N LYS A 32 20.94 -7.81 3.71
CA LYS A 32 21.31 -6.40 3.85
C LYS A 32 20.24 -5.57 4.57
N LEU A 33 18.98 -5.99 4.55
CA LEU A 33 17.88 -5.32 5.27
C LEU A 33 17.92 -5.58 6.79
N ASN A 34 18.56 -6.67 7.22
CA ASN A 34 18.71 -7.01 8.64
C ASN A 34 19.89 -6.29 9.32
N THR A 35 20.55 -5.36 8.62
CA THR A 35 21.64 -4.56 9.19
C THR A 35 21.09 -3.51 10.17
N ARG A 36 21.89 -3.14 11.18
CA ARG A 36 21.56 -2.03 12.08
C ARG A 36 21.69 -0.64 11.43
N ASP A 37 22.39 -0.56 10.30
CA ASP A 37 22.59 0.68 9.56
C ASP A 37 21.33 1.07 8.77
N LYS A 38 20.68 2.18 9.17
CA LYS A 38 19.48 2.73 8.53
C LYS A 38 19.72 3.18 7.09
N ALA A 39 20.87 3.79 6.80
CA ALA A 39 21.20 4.26 5.46
C ALA A 39 21.40 3.08 4.51
N ALA A 40 22.07 2.02 4.98
CA ALA A 40 22.19 0.77 4.23
C ALA A 40 20.82 0.14 3.95
N ARG A 41 19.92 0.08 4.95
CA ARG A 41 18.54 -0.42 4.74
C ARG A 41 17.80 0.38 3.68
N ILE A 42 17.83 1.71 3.75
CA ILE A 42 17.20 2.59 2.75
C ILE A 42 17.73 2.31 1.35
N GLN A 43 19.04 2.21 1.19
CA GLN A 43 19.64 1.94 -0.12
C GLN A 43 19.15 0.60 -0.69
N VAL A 44 19.06 -0.43 0.17
CA VAL A 44 18.58 -1.75 -0.24
C VAL A 44 17.10 -1.72 -0.64
N ILE A 45 16.25 -1.00 0.11
CA ILE A 45 14.83 -0.84 -0.24
C ILE A 45 14.70 -0.11 -1.58
N ARG A 46 15.45 0.98 -1.79
CA ARG A 46 15.44 1.71 -3.08
C ARG A 46 15.84 0.82 -4.25
N GLU A 47 16.87 0.00 -4.08
CA GLU A 47 17.29 -0.94 -5.13
C GLU A 47 16.25 -2.04 -5.38
N LEU A 48 15.52 -2.48 -4.36
CA LEU A 48 14.37 -3.39 -4.54
C LEU A 48 13.24 -2.71 -5.31
N ILE A 49 12.87 -1.48 -4.95
CA ILE A 49 11.81 -0.73 -5.65
C ILE A 49 12.18 -0.55 -7.12
N LYS A 50 13.39 -0.08 -7.43
CA LYS A 50 13.87 0.07 -8.82
C LYS A 50 13.84 -1.25 -9.57
N PHE A 51 14.21 -2.35 -8.91
CA PHE A 51 14.15 -3.67 -9.51
C PHE A 51 12.70 -4.06 -9.83
N LEU A 52 11.76 -3.88 -8.91
CA LEU A 52 10.34 -4.16 -9.12
C LEU A 52 9.74 -3.28 -10.23
N LEU A 53 10.06 -1.98 -10.27
CA LEU A 53 9.64 -1.08 -11.35
C LEU A 53 10.15 -1.56 -12.71
N LYS A 54 11.43 -1.95 -12.79
CA LYS A 54 12.00 -2.52 -14.01
C LYS A 54 11.29 -3.81 -14.44
N LEU A 55 10.78 -4.63 -13.50
CA LEU A 55 9.97 -5.80 -13.86
C LEU A 55 8.65 -5.39 -14.50
N THR A 56 8.01 -4.33 -13.99
CA THR A 56 6.74 -3.83 -14.55
C THR A 56 6.92 -3.19 -15.93
N GLU A 57 8.01 -2.44 -16.15
CA GLU A 57 8.33 -1.80 -17.43
C GLU A 57 8.69 -2.80 -18.53
N CYS A 58 9.23 -3.97 -18.18
CA CYS A 58 9.56 -5.02 -19.15
C CYS A 58 8.33 -5.63 -19.84
N GLY A 59 7.10 -5.27 -19.44
CA GLY A 59 5.88 -5.60 -20.18
C GLY A 59 5.53 -7.10 -20.24
N GLU A 60 6.24 -7.96 -19.51
CA GLU A 60 5.95 -9.39 -19.44
C GLU A 60 4.83 -9.68 -18.45
N ALA A 61 3.64 -9.11 -18.68
CA ALA A 61 2.43 -9.38 -17.89
C ALA A 61 2.12 -10.88 -17.77
N SER A 62 2.52 -11.68 -18.77
CA SER A 62 2.46 -13.15 -18.77
C SER A 62 3.41 -13.82 -17.78
N ALA A 63 4.59 -13.22 -17.49
CA ALA A 63 5.50 -13.74 -16.48
C ALA A 63 4.96 -13.46 -15.06
N LEU A 64 4.44 -12.25 -14.83
CA LEU A 64 3.87 -11.83 -13.54
C LEU A 64 2.59 -12.60 -13.15
N GLN A 65 1.68 -12.85 -14.10
CA GLN A 65 0.48 -13.68 -13.86
C GLN A 65 0.80 -15.15 -13.55
N SER A 66 1.99 -15.62 -13.91
CA SER A 66 2.40 -17.02 -13.72
C SER A 66 3.32 -17.27 -12.52
N PHE A 67 3.66 -16.20 -11.78
CA PHE A 67 4.29 -16.27 -10.45
C PHE A 67 3.35 -16.80 -9.36
N GLU A 68 2.06 -16.99 -9.67
CA GLU A 68 1.00 -17.39 -8.74
C GLU A 68 1.21 -18.74 -8.02
N LEU A 69 2.19 -19.56 -8.44
CA LEU A 69 2.31 -20.95 -7.95
C LEU A 69 3.67 -21.33 -7.35
N SER A 70 4.68 -20.47 -7.34
CA SER A 70 6.01 -20.81 -6.81
C SER A 70 6.32 -20.12 -5.48
N GLN A 71 6.06 -20.85 -4.39
CA GLN A 71 6.50 -20.70 -3.00
C GLN A 71 6.37 -19.31 -2.32
N PHE A 72 5.20 -19.18 -1.70
CA PHE A 72 4.70 -18.23 -0.70
C PHE A 72 5.66 -17.72 0.39
N ASP A 73 6.74 -18.45 0.73
CA ASP A 73 7.52 -18.18 1.94
C ASP A 73 8.39 -16.92 1.87
N GLU A 74 8.87 -16.53 0.69
CA GLU A 74 9.81 -15.41 0.57
C GLU A 74 9.13 -14.04 0.48
N GLU A 75 8.01 -13.96 -0.23
CA GLU A 75 7.14 -12.78 -0.26
C GLU A 75 6.54 -12.52 1.12
N LEU A 76 6.06 -13.58 1.80
CA LEU A 76 5.64 -13.51 3.19
C LEU A 76 6.74 -12.99 4.10
N ASN A 77 8.00 -13.42 3.89
CA ASN A 77 9.14 -12.92 4.63
C ASN A 77 9.45 -11.45 4.34
N LEU A 78 9.27 -10.97 3.10
CA LEU A 78 9.44 -9.56 2.76
C LEU A 78 8.36 -8.68 3.39
N ILE A 79 7.10 -9.12 3.37
CA ILE A 79 6.00 -8.38 4.01
C ILE A 79 6.22 -8.35 5.53
N LYS A 80 6.55 -9.48 6.15
CA LYS A 80 6.94 -9.55 7.58
C LYS A 80 8.12 -8.64 7.90
N LEU A 81 9.12 -8.60 7.04
CA LEU A 81 10.28 -7.75 7.22
C LEU A 81 9.90 -6.27 7.07
N SER A 82 9.05 -5.93 6.09
CA SER A 82 8.56 -4.56 5.89
C SER A 82 7.78 -4.07 7.11
N ILE A 83 6.90 -4.92 7.66
CA ILE A 83 6.18 -4.66 8.91
C ILE A 83 7.17 -4.45 10.06
N LYS A 84 8.11 -5.37 10.25
CA LYS A 84 9.12 -5.26 11.29
C LYS A 84 9.96 -3.98 11.15
N LEU A 85 10.32 -3.60 9.93
CA LEU A 85 11.04 -2.36 9.67
C LEU A 85 10.18 -1.14 10.06
N LEU A 86 8.89 -1.15 9.77
CA LEU A 86 7.97 -0.09 10.21
C LEU A 86 7.82 -0.08 11.74
N GLU A 87 7.74 -1.23 12.41
CA GLU A 87 7.67 -1.31 13.87
C GLU A 87 8.97 -0.81 14.52
N ASP A 88 10.13 -1.30 14.05
CA ASP A 88 11.45 -0.95 14.56
C ASP A 88 11.79 0.54 14.38
N ASN A 89 11.21 1.18 13.35
CA ASN A 89 11.44 2.59 13.06
C ASN A 89 10.42 3.52 13.70
N LEU A 90 9.36 3.00 14.31
CA LEU A 90 8.35 3.83 14.96
C LEU A 90 9.03 4.62 16.10
N PRO A 91 9.11 5.96 16.02
CA PRO A 91 9.73 6.74 17.08
C PRO A 91 9.11 6.44 18.45
N SER A 92 9.94 6.13 19.44
CA SER A 92 9.48 5.88 20.83
C SER A 92 8.68 7.05 21.43
N ARG A 93 8.78 8.25 20.82
CA ARG A 93 8.03 9.47 21.19
C ARG A 93 6.56 9.46 20.76
N ILE A 94 6.15 8.61 19.82
CA ILE A 94 4.76 8.56 19.32
C ILE A 94 3.79 8.02 20.38
N TYR A 95 4.29 7.29 21.39
CA TYR A 95 3.46 6.81 22.50
C TYR A 95 3.12 7.88 23.55
N ASN A 96 3.76 9.06 23.52
CA ASN A 96 3.73 10.01 24.64
C ASN A 96 3.18 11.40 24.33
N ASN A 97 2.83 11.73 23.09
CA ASN A 97 2.34 13.07 22.77
C ASN A 97 0.90 13.01 22.25
N ASP A 98 -0.01 13.38 23.15
CA ASP A 98 -1.27 14.02 22.80
C ASP A 98 -0.97 15.28 21.95
N GLU A 99 -1.77 15.41 20.90
CA GLU A 99 -2.26 16.64 20.25
C GLU A 99 -1.36 17.89 20.17
N ASP A 100 -1.30 18.44 18.95
CA ASP A 100 -1.25 19.89 18.73
C ASP A 100 0.11 20.61 18.77
N SER A 101 1.13 20.07 18.07
CA SER A 101 2.13 20.95 17.45
C SER A 101 1.79 21.07 15.95
N GLY A 102 1.09 22.14 15.59
CA GLY A 102 0.66 22.47 14.23
C GLY A 102 1.80 22.83 13.26
N GLU A 103 3.01 22.34 13.49
CA GLU A 103 4.14 22.49 12.56
C GLU A 103 4.17 21.28 11.62
N GLU A 104 3.75 21.50 10.39
CA GLU A 104 3.78 20.51 9.32
C GLU A 104 5.16 20.46 8.69
N TYR A 105 5.75 19.26 8.59
CA TYR A 105 7.08 19.09 8.00
C TYR A 105 6.95 18.66 6.53
N GLU A 106 7.30 19.54 5.60
CA GLU A 106 7.56 19.16 4.20
C GLU A 106 8.98 18.58 4.09
N LEU A 107 9.07 17.38 3.53
CA LEU A 107 10.35 16.79 3.10
C LEU A 107 10.60 17.22 1.66
N GLU A 108 11.28 18.33 1.44
CA GLU A 108 11.83 18.62 0.11
C GLU A 108 12.89 17.55 -0.24
N GLU A 109 12.70 16.87 -1.38
CA GLU A 109 13.68 15.96 -1.95
C GLU A 109 14.88 16.74 -2.50
N VAL A 110 15.76 17.21 -1.62
CA VAL A 110 17.05 17.75 -2.04
C VAL A 110 18.02 16.58 -2.19
N GLU A 111 18.20 16.10 -3.43
CA GLU A 111 19.27 15.17 -3.78
C GLU A 111 20.63 15.78 -3.40
N GLY A 112 21.36 15.13 -2.48
CA GLY A 112 22.74 15.49 -2.15
C GLY A 112 22.99 16.14 -0.78
N VAL A 113 21.95 16.39 0.03
CA VAL A 113 22.13 16.91 1.41
C VAL A 113 22.25 15.76 2.41
N GLN A 114 23.20 15.84 3.35
CA GLN A 114 23.28 14.92 4.49
C GLN A 114 21.99 15.04 5.32
N ILE A 115 21.09 14.09 5.12
CA ILE A 115 19.83 13.99 5.84
C ILE A 115 20.18 13.67 7.30
N SER A 116 19.82 14.56 8.23
CA SER A 116 20.02 14.30 9.66
C SER A 116 19.35 12.99 10.06
N ASP A 117 19.91 12.27 11.05
CA ASP A 117 19.35 11.00 11.55
C ASP A 117 17.86 11.09 11.92
N ASN A 118 17.39 12.31 12.25
CA ASN A 118 16.01 12.63 12.57
C ASN A 118 15.04 12.52 11.38
N LEU A 119 15.51 12.55 10.14
CA LEU A 119 14.69 12.43 8.93
C LEU A 119 14.88 11.08 8.23
N LEU A 120 15.91 10.32 8.63
CA LEU A 120 16.26 9.04 8.01
C LEU A 120 15.19 7.97 8.24
N TRP A 121 14.58 7.94 9.43
CA TRP A 121 13.50 7.00 9.72
C TRP A 121 12.24 7.28 8.88
N ILE A 122 11.95 8.55 8.57
CA ILE A 122 10.81 8.93 7.72
C ILE A 122 11.04 8.40 6.31
N LYS A 123 12.23 8.64 5.74
CA LYS A 123 12.58 8.11 4.42
C LYS A 123 12.52 6.59 4.39
N GLN A 124 12.97 5.94 5.47
CA GLN A 124 12.86 4.50 5.58
C GLN A 124 11.39 4.03 5.62
N ALA A 125 10.52 4.71 6.37
CA ALA A 125 9.10 4.39 6.43
C ALA A 125 8.44 4.56 5.05
N VAL A 126 8.66 5.69 4.36
CA VAL A 126 8.15 5.95 3.02
C VAL A 126 8.56 4.85 2.04
N TYR A 127 9.86 4.54 1.93
CA TYR A 127 10.30 3.47 1.02
C TYR A 127 9.76 2.10 1.41
N THR A 128 9.53 1.84 2.70
CA THR A 128 8.94 0.57 3.13
C THR A 128 7.47 0.48 2.72
N LEU A 129 6.72 1.57 2.81
CA LEU A 129 5.34 1.66 2.35
C LEU A 129 5.24 1.53 0.83
N GLU A 130 6.09 2.23 0.06
CA GLU A 130 6.17 2.09 -1.40
C GLU A 130 6.51 0.65 -1.84
N LEU A 131 7.42 -0.02 -1.13
CA LEU A 131 7.71 -1.43 -1.37
C LEU A 131 6.45 -2.28 -1.20
N VAL A 132 5.66 -2.03 -0.15
CA VAL A 132 4.42 -2.76 0.10
C VAL A 132 3.36 -2.46 -0.98
N GLN A 133 3.25 -1.21 -1.43
CA GLN A 133 2.40 -0.85 -2.58
C GLN A 133 2.80 -1.67 -3.82
N GLY A 134 4.10 -1.70 -4.15
CA GLY A 134 4.63 -2.48 -5.26
C GLY A 134 4.33 -3.98 -5.13
N LEU A 135 4.46 -4.55 -3.92
CA LEU A 135 4.11 -5.95 -3.66
C LEU A 135 2.60 -6.21 -3.82
N CYS A 136 1.73 -5.30 -3.40
CA CYS A 136 0.27 -5.42 -3.60
C CYS A 136 -0.09 -5.44 -5.09
N LEU A 137 0.57 -4.60 -5.90
CA LEU A 137 0.30 -4.49 -7.33
C LEU A 137 0.84 -5.69 -8.13
N ILE A 138 2.04 -6.19 -7.77
CA ILE A 138 2.71 -7.26 -8.51
C ILE A 138 2.23 -8.64 -8.05
N PHE A 139 2.02 -8.83 -6.74
CA PHE A 139 1.68 -10.12 -6.13
C PHE A 139 0.41 -10.02 -5.27
N PRO A 140 -0.75 -9.70 -5.86
CA PRO A 140 -1.97 -9.39 -5.09
C PRO A 140 -2.46 -10.59 -4.25
N LYS A 141 -2.46 -11.81 -4.80
CA LYS A 141 -2.88 -13.04 -4.09
C LYS A 141 -2.00 -13.36 -2.88
N GLN A 142 -0.69 -13.32 -3.08
CA GLN A 142 0.28 -13.70 -2.06
C GLN A 142 0.40 -12.63 -0.99
N THR A 143 0.30 -11.35 -1.39
CA THR A 143 0.22 -10.22 -0.46
C THR A 143 -1.04 -10.32 0.39
N LEU A 144 -2.20 -10.63 -0.23
CA LEU A 144 -3.44 -10.89 0.49
C LEU A 144 -3.26 -11.96 1.56
N LEU A 145 -2.84 -13.16 1.17
CA LEU A 145 -2.62 -14.28 2.08
C LEU A 145 -1.62 -13.93 3.19
N SER A 146 -0.55 -13.20 2.86
CA SER A 146 0.47 -12.78 3.84
C SER A 146 -0.09 -11.79 4.85
N LEU A 147 -0.82 -10.78 4.40
CA LEU A 147 -1.45 -9.78 5.26
C LEU A 147 -2.57 -10.40 6.11
N SER A 148 -3.36 -11.33 5.56
CA SER A 148 -4.37 -12.09 6.31
C SER A 148 -3.74 -12.92 7.44
N ILE A 149 -2.58 -13.55 7.22
CA ILE A 149 -1.84 -14.26 8.28
C ILE A 149 -1.36 -13.29 9.38
N LEU A 150 -1.01 -12.07 9.00
CA LEU A 150 -0.46 -11.05 9.91
C LEU A 150 -1.55 -10.21 10.61
N LYS A 151 -2.83 -10.41 10.26
CA LYS A 151 -4.03 -9.78 10.85
C LYS A 151 -4.03 -8.24 10.79
N THR A 152 -4.99 -7.63 11.49
CA THR A 152 -5.27 -6.18 11.64
C THR A 152 -4.12 -5.32 12.16
N ASN A 153 -3.02 -5.93 12.61
CA ASN A 153 -1.88 -5.20 13.18
C ASN A 153 -1.23 -4.27 12.14
N TYR A 154 -1.27 -4.64 10.85
CA TYR A 154 -0.62 -3.83 9.84
C TYR A 154 -1.38 -2.55 9.49
N LEU A 155 -2.71 -2.62 9.32
CA LEU A 155 -3.53 -1.43 9.08
C LEU A 155 -3.43 -0.46 10.26
N LYS A 156 -3.43 -0.96 11.50
CA LYS A 156 -3.16 -0.16 12.70
C LYS A 156 -1.81 0.56 12.62
N LEU A 157 -0.75 -0.15 12.23
CA LEU A 157 0.58 0.44 12.14
C LEU A 157 0.62 1.58 11.11
N ILE A 158 0.06 1.37 9.91
CA ILE A 158 0.01 2.43 8.89
C ILE A 158 -0.86 3.60 9.38
N LEU A 159 -1.96 3.35 10.10
CA LEU A 159 -2.78 4.43 10.69
C LEU A 159 -1.99 5.27 11.71
N ILE A 160 -1.13 4.64 12.51
CA ILE A 160 -0.23 5.38 13.42
C ILE A 160 0.70 6.31 12.61
N TYR A 161 1.30 5.81 11.53
CA TYR A 161 2.12 6.64 10.63
C TYR A 161 1.31 7.76 9.95
N PHE A 162 0.06 7.49 9.57
CA PHE A 162 -0.83 8.45 8.93
C PHE A 162 -1.21 9.62 9.85
N LYS A 163 -1.31 9.38 11.16
CA LYS A 163 -1.59 10.44 12.16
C LYS A 163 -0.43 11.42 12.35
N LEU A 164 0.78 11.11 11.83
CA LEU A 164 1.92 12.01 11.91
C LEU A 164 1.77 13.17 10.90
N ASN A 165 2.05 14.41 11.33
CA ASN A 165 1.93 15.62 10.50
C ASN A 165 3.10 15.79 9.50
N ILE A 166 3.30 14.77 8.65
CA ILE A 166 4.31 14.74 7.60
C ILE A 166 3.62 14.40 6.28
N SER A 167 3.52 15.36 5.37
CA SER A 167 2.62 15.32 4.21
C SER A 167 2.97 14.18 3.24
N ASN A 168 4.26 14.03 2.89
CA ASN A 168 4.72 12.94 2.02
C ASN A 168 4.43 11.56 2.62
N LEU A 169 4.57 11.43 3.94
CA LEU A 169 4.26 10.19 4.64
C LEU A 169 2.75 9.91 4.62
N LYS A 170 1.91 10.94 4.86
CA LYS A 170 0.44 10.80 4.78
C LYS A 170 -0.01 10.36 3.39
N ILE A 171 0.55 10.95 2.32
CA ILE A 171 0.27 10.57 0.93
C ILE A 171 0.63 9.10 0.72
N CYS A 172 1.84 8.70 1.11
CA CYS A 172 2.30 7.32 0.96
C CYS A 172 1.43 6.33 1.77
N CYS A 173 0.99 6.71 2.97
CA CYS A 173 0.02 5.92 3.75
C CYS A 173 -1.32 5.75 3.01
N LEU A 174 -1.89 6.84 2.46
CA LEU A 174 -3.14 6.81 1.70
C LEU A 174 -3.06 5.87 0.49
N GLU A 175 -1.99 5.96 -0.29
CA GLU A 175 -1.75 5.09 -1.45
C GLU A 175 -1.56 3.63 -1.04
N THR A 176 -0.88 3.39 0.09
CA THR A 176 -0.73 2.05 0.65
C THR A 176 -2.07 1.48 1.10
N PHE A 177 -2.92 2.28 1.75
CA PHE A 177 -4.27 1.86 2.08
C PHE A 177 -5.06 1.53 0.81
N GLN A 178 -5.05 2.38 -0.22
CA GLN A 178 -5.74 2.10 -1.49
C GLN A 178 -5.33 0.76 -2.10
N CYS A 179 -4.02 0.45 -2.10
CA CYS A 179 -3.50 -0.82 -2.59
C CYS A 179 -4.02 -2.01 -1.78
N ILE A 180 -4.00 -1.93 -0.45
CA ILE A 180 -4.39 -3.03 0.45
C ILE A 180 -5.90 -3.25 0.43
N LEU A 181 -6.69 -2.17 0.48
CA LEU A 181 -8.15 -2.23 0.56
C LEU A 181 -8.78 -2.77 -0.72
N ILE A 182 -8.11 -2.66 -1.87
CA ILE A 182 -8.52 -3.31 -3.13
C ILE A 182 -8.33 -4.83 -3.08
N LEU A 183 -7.46 -5.38 -2.24
CA LEU A 183 -7.17 -6.81 -2.28
C LEU A 183 -8.35 -7.66 -1.79
N ASN A 184 -9.07 -7.22 -0.75
CA ASN A 184 -10.20 -7.92 -0.16
C ASN A 184 -11.06 -6.98 0.70
N HIS A 185 -12.37 -7.23 0.70
CA HIS A 185 -13.39 -6.59 1.54
C HIS A 185 -13.10 -6.69 3.04
N GLU A 186 -12.48 -7.78 3.49
CA GLU A 186 -12.10 -7.94 4.90
C GLU A 186 -11.18 -6.80 5.37
N PHE A 187 -10.27 -6.32 4.50
CA PHE A 187 -9.43 -5.18 4.84
C PHE A 187 -10.21 -3.87 4.91
N ILE A 188 -11.25 -3.71 4.09
CA ILE A 188 -12.15 -2.55 4.16
C ILE A 188 -12.87 -2.54 5.51
N ARG A 189 -13.43 -3.68 5.93
CA ARG A 189 -14.12 -3.80 7.24
C ARG A 189 -13.17 -3.58 8.40
N ASN A 190 -12.00 -4.20 8.36
CA ASN A 190 -10.95 -3.96 9.35
C ASN A 190 -10.54 -2.48 9.41
N PHE A 191 -10.49 -1.79 8.27
CA PHE A 191 -10.17 -0.36 8.24
C PHE A 191 -11.29 0.51 8.83
N GLU A 192 -12.55 0.17 8.55
CA GLU A 192 -13.73 0.81 9.15
C GLU A 192 -13.76 0.59 10.68
N GLU A 193 -13.49 -0.63 11.17
CA GLU A 193 -13.43 -0.95 12.60
C GLU A 193 -12.30 -0.22 13.35
N LEU A 194 -11.27 0.23 12.63
CA LEU A 194 -10.18 1.03 13.16
C LEU A 194 -10.44 2.54 13.11
N GLU A 195 -11.67 2.95 12.81
CA GLU A 195 -12.06 4.35 12.61
C GLU A 195 -11.19 5.03 11.53
N GLY A 196 -10.73 4.25 10.55
CA GLY A 196 -9.82 4.74 9.52
C GLY A 196 -10.47 5.76 8.61
N ILE A 197 -11.76 5.61 8.30
CA ILE A 197 -12.52 6.54 7.45
C ILE A 197 -12.71 7.87 8.16
N GLU A 198 -13.03 7.83 9.44
CA GLU A 198 -13.17 8.98 10.34
C GLU A 198 -11.89 9.81 10.35
N GLU A 199 -10.72 9.16 10.41
CA GLU A 199 -9.42 9.85 10.37
C GLU A 199 -9.18 10.52 9.00
N ILE A 200 -9.57 9.88 7.88
CA ILE A 200 -9.48 10.51 6.55
C ILE A 200 -10.39 11.75 6.46
N ILE A 201 -11.63 11.63 6.94
CA ILE A 201 -12.62 12.72 6.95
C ILE A 201 -12.14 13.86 7.83
N HIS A 202 -11.62 13.55 9.02
CA HIS A 202 -11.05 14.52 9.95
C HIS A 202 -9.92 15.31 9.27
N LEU A 203 -8.96 14.62 8.64
CA LEU A 203 -7.88 15.27 7.91
C LEU A 203 -8.38 16.16 6.77
N LEU A 204 -9.43 15.77 6.06
CA LEU A 204 -10.01 16.57 4.98
C LEU A 204 -10.68 17.86 5.51
N LYS A 205 -11.28 17.81 6.71
CA LYS A 205 -11.92 18.95 7.39
C LYS A 205 -10.90 19.98 7.90
N LEU A 206 -9.67 19.57 8.20
CA LEU A 206 -8.62 20.47 8.68
C LEU A 206 -8.22 21.51 7.64
N LYS A 207 -8.26 22.79 8.03
CA LYS A 207 -7.90 23.93 7.15
C LYS A 207 -6.41 24.00 6.85
N SER A 208 -5.57 23.44 7.71
CA SER A 208 -4.11 23.38 7.53
C SER A 208 -3.66 22.33 6.51
N THR A 209 -4.49 21.32 6.21
CA THR A 209 -4.10 20.22 5.32
C THR A 209 -3.65 20.71 3.95
N PHE A 210 -2.44 20.33 3.53
CA PHE A 210 -1.94 20.66 2.20
C PHE A 210 -2.85 20.13 1.09
N ARG A 211 -2.86 20.88 -0.01
CA ARG A 211 -3.70 20.60 -1.18
C ARG A 211 -3.51 19.19 -1.73
N GLU A 212 -2.26 18.72 -1.81
CA GLU A 212 -1.95 17.39 -2.35
C GLU A 212 -2.49 16.27 -1.47
N VAL A 213 -2.31 16.39 -0.15
CA VAL A 213 -2.89 15.46 0.84
C VAL A 213 -4.42 15.45 0.74
N ARG A 214 -5.06 16.62 0.62
CA ARG A 214 -6.52 16.71 0.42
C ARG A 214 -6.96 16.00 -0.85
N LEU A 215 -6.25 16.18 -1.96
CA LEU A 215 -6.57 15.52 -3.23
C LEU A 215 -6.50 13.99 -3.06
N LYS A 216 -5.47 13.49 -2.38
CA LYS A 216 -5.32 12.05 -2.09
C LYS A 216 -6.42 11.52 -1.17
N CYS A 217 -6.87 12.29 -0.18
CA CYS A 217 -8.04 11.92 0.63
C CYS A 217 -9.32 11.82 -0.23
N VAL A 218 -9.51 12.74 -1.18
CA VAL A 218 -10.65 12.72 -2.10
C VAL A 218 -10.58 11.49 -3.02
N GLU A 219 -9.41 11.19 -3.60
CA GLU A 219 -9.18 9.96 -4.39
C GLU A 219 -9.48 8.70 -3.58
N PHE A 220 -9.04 8.66 -2.32
CA PHE A 220 -9.31 7.56 -1.41
C PHE A 220 -10.81 7.37 -1.17
N LEU A 221 -11.53 8.44 -0.82
CA LEU A 221 -12.98 8.39 -0.55
C LEU A 221 -13.77 7.99 -1.79
N TYR A 222 -13.39 8.49 -2.96
CA TYR A 222 -13.98 8.09 -4.23
C TYR A 222 -13.85 6.57 -4.44
N GLN A 223 -12.66 6.03 -4.25
CA GLN A 223 -12.42 4.59 -4.39
C GLN A 223 -13.17 3.76 -3.34
N TYR A 224 -13.26 4.24 -2.10
CA TYR A 224 -13.97 3.54 -1.02
C TYR A 224 -15.48 3.40 -1.30
N ILE A 225 -16.09 4.39 -1.96
CA ILE A 225 -17.51 4.38 -2.33
C ILE A 225 -17.81 3.36 -3.44
N LEU A 226 -16.84 3.08 -4.32
CA LEU A 226 -17.07 2.20 -5.47
C LEU A 226 -17.61 0.83 -5.03
N PRO A 227 -18.51 0.22 -5.84
CA PRO A 227 -19.07 -1.07 -5.52
C PRO A 227 -17.98 -2.11 -5.28
N GLU A 228 -18.08 -2.73 -4.12
CA GLU A 228 -17.20 -3.81 -3.68
C GLU A 228 -17.16 -4.99 -4.69
N THR A 229 -18.20 -5.16 -5.52
CA THR A 229 -18.27 -6.15 -6.61
C THR A 229 -17.32 -5.89 -7.78
N ASN A 230 -16.83 -4.65 -7.97
CA ASN A 230 -15.80 -4.33 -8.95
C ASN A 230 -14.39 -4.73 -8.48
N ILE A 231 -14.22 -4.95 -7.18
CA ILE A 231 -12.96 -5.21 -6.50
C ILE A 231 -12.67 -6.73 -6.44
N ALA A 232 -13.72 -7.56 -6.45
CA ALA A 232 -13.67 -8.97 -6.05
C ALA A 232 -13.49 -10.02 -7.17
N ARG A 233 -13.44 -9.64 -8.46
CA ARG A 233 -13.62 -10.62 -9.56
C ARG A 233 -12.52 -11.66 -9.74
N SER A 234 -11.44 -11.69 -8.94
CA SER A 234 -10.32 -12.60 -9.22
C SER A 234 -9.83 -13.47 -8.07
N TYR A 235 -10.11 -13.20 -6.78
CA TYR A 235 -9.25 -13.77 -5.70
C TYR A 235 -9.90 -14.43 -4.47
N SER A 236 -11.22 -14.54 -4.31
CA SER A 236 -11.79 -15.43 -3.27
C SER A 236 -13.26 -15.84 -3.50
N LYS A 237 -13.61 -17.07 -3.07
CA LYS A 237 -14.99 -17.52 -2.88
C LYS A 237 -15.56 -16.82 -1.65
N GLN A 238 -16.60 -16.02 -1.83
CA GLN A 238 -17.25 -15.26 -0.76
C GLN A 238 -17.91 -16.17 0.28
N SER A 239 -17.54 -16.01 1.55
CA SER A 239 -18.39 -16.32 2.70
C SER A 239 -19.28 -15.12 2.98
N GLY A 240 -20.59 -15.34 3.19
CA GLY A 240 -21.62 -14.31 3.24
C GLY A 240 -21.60 -13.41 4.47
N GLU A 241 -20.67 -12.45 4.49
CA GLU A 241 -20.79 -11.25 5.33
C GLU A 241 -21.55 -10.14 4.60
N SER A 242 -22.29 -9.34 5.37
CA SER A 242 -23.12 -8.23 4.86
C SER A 242 -22.25 -7.17 4.18
N VAL A 243 -22.18 -7.23 2.85
CA VAL A 243 -21.55 -6.20 2.02
C VAL A 243 -22.34 -4.90 2.22
N LYS A 244 -21.71 -3.87 2.80
CA LYS A 244 -22.30 -2.52 2.86
C LYS A 244 -22.52 -2.04 1.42
N SER A 245 -23.72 -1.59 1.13
CA SER A 245 -24.01 -1.03 -0.20
C SER A 245 -23.16 0.22 -0.42
N SER A 246 -22.80 0.49 -1.67
CA SER A 246 -22.24 1.81 -2.03
C SER A 246 -23.14 2.94 -1.54
N GLU A 247 -24.45 2.72 -1.51
CA GLU A 247 -25.43 3.68 -0.97
C GLU A 247 -25.24 3.93 0.53
N ASP A 248 -24.98 2.90 1.33
CA ASP A 248 -24.72 3.04 2.76
C ASP A 248 -23.44 3.84 3.01
N LYS A 249 -22.39 3.56 2.24
CA LYS A 249 -21.11 4.30 2.30
C LYS A 249 -21.29 5.76 1.90
N MET A 250 -22.08 6.03 0.86
CA MET A 250 -22.39 7.39 0.42
C MET A 250 -23.19 8.14 1.48
N ASN A 251 -24.19 7.51 2.08
CA ASN A 251 -25.00 8.13 3.13
C ASN A 251 -24.15 8.48 4.36
N TYR A 252 -23.22 7.60 4.74
CA TYR A 252 -22.27 7.86 5.83
C TYR A 252 -21.32 9.04 5.51
N ILE A 253 -20.73 9.09 4.31
CA ILE A 253 -19.87 10.21 3.93
C ILE A 253 -20.68 11.51 3.82
N ALA A 254 -21.91 11.44 3.32
CA ALA A 254 -22.81 12.57 3.21
C ALA A 254 -23.21 13.14 4.58
N SER A 255 -23.40 12.30 5.60
CA SER A 255 -23.66 12.80 6.96
C SER A 255 -22.47 13.56 7.54
N GLU A 256 -21.25 13.23 7.11
CA GLU A 256 -20.02 13.82 7.65
C GLU A 256 -19.51 15.04 6.88
N LEU A 257 -19.62 15.04 5.55
CA LEU A 257 -19.06 16.07 4.66
C LEU A 257 -20.12 16.85 3.88
N GLY A 258 -21.40 16.46 4.00
CA GLY A 258 -22.52 17.07 3.29
C GLY A 258 -22.83 16.39 1.95
N LEU A 259 -24.10 16.45 1.56
CA LEU A 259 -24.60 15.86 0.31
C LEU A 259 -23.95 16.48 -0.93
N ASP A 260 -23.73 17.80 -0.94
CA ASP A 260 -23.13 18.50 -2.06
C ASP A 260 -21.70 18.01 -2.35
N PHE A 261 -20.94 17.68 -1.30
CA PHE A 261 -19.60 17.11 -1.45
C PHE A 261 -19.65 15.75 -2.15
N VAL A 262 -20.53 14.86 -1.68
CA VAL A 262 -20.69 13.52 -2.25
C VAL A 262 -21.18 13.59 -3.69
N GLN A 263 -22.11 14.49 -4.01
CA GLN A 263 -22.56 14.69 -5.40
C GLN A 263 -21.43 15.16 -6.31
N ASN A 264 -20.60 16.10 -5.84
CA ASN A 264 -19.44 16.59 -6.59
C ASN A 264 -18.37 15.51 -6.79
N LEU A 265 -18.22 14.59 -5.83
CA LEU A 265 -17.32 13.44 -5.92
C LEU A 265 -17.72 12.47 -7.06
N LEU A 266 -19.01 12.42 -7.42
CA LEU A 266 -19.57 11.50 -8.41
C LEU A 266 -19.74 12.10 -9.81
N ILE A 267 -19.47 13.39 -10.01
CA ILE A 267 -19.55 14.04 -11.34
C ILE A 267 -18.75 13.26 -12.42
N PRO A 268 -17.55 12.70 -12.13
CA PRO A 268 -16.82 11.90 -13.11
C PRO A 268 -17.49 10.57 -13.49
N LEU A 269 -18.35 10.02 -12.62
CA LEU A 269 -19.06 8.75 -12.87
C LEU A 269 -20.30 8.94 -13.74
N ASN A 270 -21.00 10.07 -13.58
CA ASN A 270 -22.22 10.38 -14.31
C ASN A 270 -21.98 10.98 -15.70
N SER A 271 -20.74 11.38 -16.00
CA SER A 271 -20.35 11.94 -17.31
C SER A 271 -19.93 10.88 -18.34
N ASN A 272 -19.87 9.61 -17.95
CA ASN A 272 -19.54 8.47 -18.81
C ASN A 272 -20.74 7.52 -19.07
N GLN A 273 -21.97 7.99 -18.85
CA GLN A 273 -23.22 7.30 -19.24
C GLN A 273 -23.89 7.98 -20.43
#